data_AF-A0A3D9FUS9-F1
#
_entry.id   AF-A0A3D9FUS9-F1
#
_cell.length_a   1.000
_cell.length_b   1.000
_cell.length_c   1.000
_cell.angle_alpha   90.00
_cell.angle_beta   90.00
_cell.angle_gamma   90.00
#
_symmetry.space_group_name_H-M   'P 1'
#
loop_
_entity.id
_entity.type
_entity.pdbx_description
1 polymer ?
#
loop_
_entity_poly.entity_id
_entity_poly.type
_entity_poly.pdbx_seq_one_letter_code
_entity_poly.pdbx_strand_id
1 'polypeptide(L)'
;MNNNTIEDLYKKAVIKQYEEVKNGEDYIYLNAPTRGKLNKLCWEIFETKSVSTDDKAIFNTLLGFPFDLNTKNKFRSNTNQFRPIETFLKGETDPDKIEVVDLAAILVDFQLRPFNKFRKKIDEEDLKLINELRNINVPEKEVIINESLEKNEEEIFTVSNEDFVDTESETLPKKIILNQPQASKQTMFDIADKPKSEKIKYILITAGLVLLIIILFLALPEKECMQWSNDHYELVHCDEPIAGNLNDVIPKDENLLKFRKIIVCDTTNCFKPDGEAIIWYSKKDNIVEFFNNHGRHPENHSSLKPVTNHILGRYVYGKGIKCKE
;
A
#
# COMPACT_ATOMS: atom_id res chain seq x y z
N MET A 1 -0.23 -12.11 4.96
CA MET A 1 0.52 -10.87 5.23
C MET A 1 1.82 -10.97 4.44
N ASN A 2 1.90 -10.39 3.24
CA ASN A 2 3.15 -10.39 2.46
C ASN A 2 3.61 -8.93 2.31
N ASN A 3 4.48 -8.50 3.23
CA ASN A 3 5.33 -7.35 2.98
C ASN A 3 6.32 -7.79 1.91
N ASN A 4 6.17 -7.37 0.64
CA ASN A 4 7.11 -7.76 -0.42
C ASN A 4 8.44 -7.01 -0.22
N THR A 5 9.36 -7.57 0.58
CA THR A 5 10.72 -7.05 0.73
C THR A 5 11.56 -7.36 -0.52
N ILE A 6 12.71 -6.70 -0.68
CA ILE A 6 13.67 -7.03 -1.76
C ILE A 6 14.13 -8.49 -1.67
N GLU A 7 14.20 -9.02 -0.45
CA GLU A 7 14.51 -10.43 -0.19
C GLU A 7 13.42 -11.36 -0.73
N ASP A 8 12.14 -11.02 -0.52
CA ASP A 8 11.02 -11.80 -1.08
C ASP A 8 11.02 -11.80 -2.60
N LEU A 9 11.39 -10.67 -3.22
CA LEU A 9 11.56 -10.58 -4.67
C LEU A 9 12.67 -11.51 -5.16
N TYR A 10 13.79 -11.57 -4.43
CA TYR A 10 14.89 -12.48 -4.75
C TYR A 10 14.46 -13.95 -4.64
N LYS A 11 13.82 -14.32 -3.53
CA LYS A 11 13.28 -15.66 -3.30
C LYS A 11 12.32 -16.08 -4.40
N LYS A 12 11.35 -15.22 -4.75
CA LYS A 12 10.41 -15.46 -5.86
C LYS A 12 11.13 -15.60 -7.20
N ALA A 13 12.15 -14.79 -7.47
CA ALA A 13 12.92 -14.87 -8.72
C ALA A 13 13.68 -16.21 -8.85
N VAL A 14 14.27 -16.69 -7.75
CA VAL A 14 14.95 -18.00 -7.70
C VAL A 14 13.96 -19.14 -7.91
N ILE A 15 12.78 -19.10 -7.27
CA ILE A 15 11.73 -20.11 -7.50
C ILE A 15 11.21 -20.08 -8.93
N LYS A 16 11.03 -18.89 -9.52
CA LYS A 16 10.65 -18.77 -10.92
C LYS A 16 11.70 -19.41 -11.84
N GLN A 17 12.98 -19.13 -11.61
CA GLN A 17 14.08 -19.76 -12.37
C GLN A 17 14.03 -21.28 -12.22
N TYR A 18 13.86 -21.80 -11.00
CA TYR A 18 13.70 -23.23 -10.74
C TYR A 18 12.57 -23.84 -11.58
N GLU A 19 11.40 -23.22 -11.59
CA GLU A 19 10.24 -23.69 -12.36
C GLU A 19 10.52 -23.75 -13.88
N GLU A 20 11.30 -22.80 -14.39
CA GLU A 20 11.72 -22.76 -15.81
C GLU A 20 12.72 -23.87 -16.14
N VAL A 21 13.67 -24.18 -15.25
CA VAL A 21 14.78 -25.11 -15.54
C VAL A 21 14.58 -26.53 -15.03
N LYS A 22 13.59 -26.80 -14.16
CA LYS A 22 13.45 -28.11 -13.48
C LYS A 22 13.21 -29.29 -14.42
N ASN A 23 12.76 -29.04 -15.65
CA ASN A 23 12.55 -30.04 -16.69
C ASN A 23 13.62 -30.00 -17.79
N GLY A 24 14.68 -29.20 -17.61
CA GLY A 24 15.76 -28.97 -18.57
C GLY A 24 16.94 -29.92 -18.41
N GLU A 25 18.16 -29.39 -18.55
CA GLU A 25 19.41 -30.15 -18.50
C GLU A 25 19.57 -30.97 -17.21
N ASP A 26 19.35 -30.31 -16.06
CA ASP A 26 19.50 -30.92 -14.73
C ASP A 26 18.23 -31.62 -14.21
N TYR A 27 17.31 -32.04 -15.10
CA TYR A 27 16.00 -32.58 -14.71
C TYR A 27 16.07 -33.77 -13.75
N ILE A 28 17.11 -34.61 -13.87
CA ILE A 28 17.33 -35.79 -13.02
C ILE A 28 17.35 -35.39 -11.54
N TYR A 29 17.90 -34.20 -11.27
CA TYR A 29 18.02 -33.62 -9.95
C TYR A 29 16.84 -32.71 -9.60
N LEU A 30 16.41 -31.86 -10.54
CA LEU A 30 15.52 -30.75 -10.26
C LEU A 30 14.01 -31.05 -10.44
N ASN A 31 13.59 -31.97 -11.30
CA ASN A 31 12.15 -32.23 -11.51
C ASN A 31 11.47 -32.77 -10.24
N ALA A 32 12.16 -33.66 -9.52
CA ALA A 32 11.73 -34.22 -8.25
C ALA A 32 12.90 -34.12 -7.26
N PRO A 33 13.12 -32.93 -6.68
CA PRO A 33 14.30 -32.68 -5.88
C PRO A 33 14.18 -33.36 -4.53
N THR A 34 15.29 -33.96 -4.11
CA THR A 34 15.51 -34.43 -2.74
C THR A 34 16.82 -33.86 -2.26
N ARG A 35 16.98 -33.65 -0.96
CA ARG A 35 18.26 -33.19 -0.40
C ARG A 35 19.49 -33.98 -0.87
N GLY A 36 19.34 -35.29 -1.11
CA GLY A 36 20.41 -36.13 -1.66
C GLY A 36 20.71 -35.85 -3.14
N LYS A 37 19.67 -35.59 -3.96
CA LYS A 37 19.85 -35.16 -5.36
C LYS A 37 20.48 -33.77 -5.44
N LEU A 38 20.00 -32.83 -4.65
CA LEU A 38 20.52 -31.46 -4.60
C LEU A 38 21.97 -31.42 -4.10
N ASN A 39 22.33 -32.25 -3.12
CA ASN A 39 23.71 -32.43 -2.68
C ASN A 39 24.61 -32.92 -3.84
N LYS A 40 24.19 -33.95 -4.58
CA LYS A 40 24.95 -34.45 -5.75
C LYS A 40 25.10 -33.39 -6.83
N LEU A 41 24.02 -32.71 -7.20
CA LEU A 41 24.03 -31.62 -8.19
C LEU A 41 25.00 -30.51 -7.78
N CYS A 42 24.96 -30.11 -6.51
CA CYS A 42 25.88 -29.10 -5.98
C CYS A 42 27.34 -29.53 -6.15
N TRP A 43 27.70 -30.78 -5.84
CA TRP A 43 29.04 -31.29 -6.08
C TRP A 43 29.41 -31.23 -7.57
N GLU A 44 28.52 -31.70 -8.45
CA GLU A 44 28.76 -31.72 -9.89
C GLU A 44 28.99 -30.32 -10.46
N ILE A 45 28.20 -29.32 -10.04
CA ILE A 45 28.39 -27.92 -10.43
C ILE A 45 29.80 -27.43 -10.04
N PHE A 46 30.23 -27.67 -8.80
CA PHE A 46 31.53 -27.19 -8.32
C PHE A 46 32.73 -28.00 -8.83
N GLU A 47 32.52 -29.26 -9.20
CA GLU A 47 33.54 -30.13 -9.80
C GLU A 47 33.75 -29.83 -11.29
N THR A 48 32.69 -29.46 -12.02
CA THR A 48 32.71 -29.39 -13.50
C THR A 48 32.62 -27.97 -14.07
N LYS A 49 31.90 -27.05 -13.43
CA LYS A 49 31.65 -25.70 -13.98
C LYS A 49 32.67 -24.70 -13.41
N SER A 50 32.93 -23.62 -14.15
CA SER A 50 33.74 -22.50 -13.66
C SER A 50 32.94 -21.70 -12.64
N VAL A 51 33.12 -22.01 -11.37
CA VAL A 51 32.38 -21.37 -10.26
C VAL A 51 33.03 -20.05 -9.83
N SER A 52 32.22 -19.02 -9.65
CA SER A 52 32.69 -17.68 -9.26
C SER A 52 33.23 -17.65 -7.82
N THR A 53 33.98 -16.60 -7.47
CA THR A 53 34.46 -16.40 -6.10
C THR A 53 33.31 -16.24 -5.11
N ASP A 54 32.22 -15.58 -5.53
CA ASP A 54 31.02 -15.39 -4.70
C ASP A 54 30.33 -16.74 -4.43
N ASP A 55 30.18 -17.58 -5.45
CA ASP A 55 29.58 -18.92 -5.31
C ASP A 55 30.40 -19.82 -4.37
N LYS A 56 31.73 -19.72 -4.41
CA LYS A 56 32.62 -20.40 -3.44
C LYS A 56 32.41 -19.87 -2.02
N ALA A 57 32.23 -18.57 -1.84
CA ALA A 57 31.95 -17.99 -0.53
C ALA A 57 30.60 -18.51 0.03
N ILE A 58 29.57 -18.58 -0.80
CA ILE A 58 28.24 -19.10 -0.43
C ILE A 58 28.34 -20.57 0.01
N PHE A 59 29.03 -21.39 -0.78
CA PHE A 59 29.30 -22.79 -0.45
C PHE A 59 29.98 -22.92 0.91
N ASN A 60 31.05 -22.15 1.14
CA ASN A 60 31.84 -22.24 2.35
C ASN A 60 31.02 -21.82 3.58
N THR A 61 30.20 -20.78 3.45
CA THR A 61 29.34 -20.28 4.53
C THR A 61 28.27 -21.29 4.91
N LEU A 62 27.59 -21.91 3.94
CA LEU A 62 26.51 -22.84 4.26
C LEU A 62 27.03 -24.19 4.78
N LEU A 63 28.14 -24.68 4.20
CA LEU A 63 28.64 -26.02 4.50
C LEU A 63 29.71 -26.04 5.62
N GLY A 64 30.33 -24.88 5.90
CA GLY A 64 31.29 -24.69 7.00
C GLY A 64 32.72 -25.12 6.68
N PHE A 65 33.08 -25.30 5.40
CA PHE A 65 34.45 -25.61 4.97
C PHE A 65 34.65 -25.22 3.49
N PRO A 66 35.91 -24.93 3.07
CA PRO A 66 36.21 -24.60 1.69
C PRO A 66 35.96 -25.76 0.72
N PHE A 67 35.44 -25.48 -0.48
CA PHE A 67 35.39 -26.48 -1.54
C PHE A 67 36.79 -26.94 -1.92
N ASP A 68 37.01 -28.26 -1.86
CA ASP A 68 38.25 -28.93 -2.29
C ASP A 68 37.92 -30.33 -2.80
N LEU A 69 38.58 -30.76 -3.89
CA LEU A 69 38.29 -32.04 -4.54
C LEU A 69 38.53 -33.25 -3.61
N ASN A 70 39.45 -33.13 -2.64
CA ASN A 70 39.73 -34.21 -1.68
C ASN A 70 38.65 -34.31 -0.58
N THR A 71 37.77 -33.31 -0.47
CA THR A 71 36.71 -33.27 0.55
C THR A 71 35.41 -33.95 0.11
N LYS A 72 35.39 -34.62 -1.05
CA LYS A 72 34.19 -35.26 -1.64
C LYS A 72 33.39 -36.12 -0.65
N ASN A 73 34.07 -36.95 0.14
CA ASN A 73 33.41 -37.80 1.13
C ASN A 73 32.80 -37.00 2.28
N LYS A 74 33.51 -35.97 2.77
CA LYS A 74 33.02 -35.04 3.80
C LYS A 74 31.82 -34.22 3.29
N PHE A 75 31.86 -33.81 2.03
CA PHE A 75 30.75 -33.10 1.40
C PHE A 75 29.50 -33.98 1.28
N ARG A 76 29.65 -35.22 0.80
CA ARG A 76 28.54 -36.17 0.66
C ARG A 76 27.82 -36.45 1.98
N SER A 77 28.52 -36.44 3.11
CA SER A 77 27.89 -36.62 4.43
C SER A 77 27.00 -35.44 4.86
N ASN A 78 27.14 -34.25 4.25
CA ASN A 78 26.37 -33.05 4.61
C ASN A 78 25.00 -32.95 3.93
N THR A 79 24.41 -34.09 3.59
CA THR A 79 23.11 -34.14 2.90
C THR A 79 21.99 -33.41 3.66
N ASN A 80 22.03 -33.39 5.00
CA ASN A 80 21.01 -32.71 5.82
C ASN A 80 21.00 -31.18 5.67
N GLN A 81 22.13 -30.56 5.29
CA GLN A 81 22.22 -29.11 5.06
C GLN A 81 21.42 -28.67 3.82
N PHE A 82 21.07 -29.62 2.94
CA PHE A 82 20.25 -29.36 1.75
C PHE A 82 18.74 -29.47 2.02
N ARG A 83 18.32 -29.82 3.25
CA ARG A 83 16.88 -29.89 3.59
C ARG A 83 16.17 -28.54 3.41
N PRO A 84 16.70 -27.39 3.89
CA PRO A 84 16.04 -26.10 3.69
C PRO A 84 15.93 -25.68 2.21
N ILE A 85 16.89 -26.10 1.38
CA ILE A 85 16.89 -25.85 -0.07
C ILE A 85 15.81 -26.72 -0.74
N GLU A 86 15.73 -27.99 -0.35
CA GLU A 86 14.70 -28.91 -0.84
C GLU A 86 13.29 -28.37 -0.58
N THR A 87 12.99 -28.00 0.66
CA THR A 87 11.65 -27.53 1.05
C THR A 87 11.35 -26.15 0.45
N PHE A 88 12.36 -25.29 0.27
CA PHE A 88 12.23 -24.03 -0.45
C PHE A 88 11.86 -24.22 -1.92
N LEU A 89 12.64 -25.02 -2.67
CA LEU A 89 12.36 -25.26 -4.09
C LEU A 89 11.01 -25.94 -4.33
N LYS A 90 10.52 -26.73 -3.37
CA LYS A 90 9.17 -27.33 -3.41
C LYS A 90 8.04 -26.37 -3.03
N GLY A 91 8.36 -25.16 -2.55
CA GLY A 91 7.40 -24.19 -2.06
C GLY A 91 6.76 -24.55 -0.71
N GLU A 92 7.37 -25.47 0.04
CA GLU A 92 6.88 -25.93 1.34
C GLU A 92 7.26 -24.98 2.49
N THR A 93 8.39 -24.28 2.35
CA THR A 93 8.95 -23.38 3.38
C THR A 93 9.56 -22.15 2.77
N ASP A 94 9.58 -21.06 3.52
CA ASP A 94 10.34 -19.85 3.22
C ASP A 94 11.58 -19.75 4.15
N PRO A 95 12.83 -19.89 3.64
CA PRO A 95 14.02 -19.84 4.48
C PRO A 95 14.30 -18.44 5.06
N ASP A 96 14.57 -18.36 6.36
CA ASP A 96 15.04 -17.11 7.00
C ASP A 96 16.46 -16.72 6.60
N LYS A 97 17.27 -17.72 6.19
CA LYS A 97 18.69 -17.55 5.87
C LYS A 97 18.88 -17.33 4.39
N ILE A 98 19.38 -16.15 4.02
CA ILE A 98 19.61 -15.80 2.61
C ILE A 98 20.64 -16.71 1.94
N GLU A 99 21.58 -17.28 2.69
CA GLU A 99 22.61 -18.19 2.18
C GLU A 99 22.01 -19.49 1.65
N VAL A 100 20.86 -19.91 2.19
CA VAL A 100 20.09 -21.06 1.69
C VAL A 100 19.53 -20.75 0.31
N VAL A 101 18.98 -19.55 0.14
CA VAL A 101 18.39 -19.07 -1.12
C VAL A 101 19.50 -18.83 -2.15
N ASP A 102 20.64 -18.30 -1.73
CA ASP A 102 21.83 -18.11 -2.56
C ASP A 102 22.39 -19.44 -3.07
N LEU A 103 22.48 -20.48 -2.22
CA LEU A 103 22.89 -21.80 -2.70
C LEU A 103 21.83 -22.39 -3.64
N ALA A 104 20.54 -22.21 -3.36
CA ALA A 104 19.46 -22.60 -4.27
C ALA A 104 19.60 -21.92 -5.65
N ALA A 105 19.94 -20.63 -5.66
CA ALA A 105 20.18 -19.85 -6.87
C ALA A 105 21.34 -20.41 -7.71
N ILE A 106 22.38 -20.98 -7.08
CA ILE A 106 23.45 -21.69 -7.77
C ILE A 106 22.92 -22.97 -8.43
N LEU A 107 22.11 -23.77 -7.71
CA LEU A 107 21.61 -25.06 -8.22
C LEU A 107 20.69 -24.93 -9.43
N VAL A 108 20.02 -23.78 -9.57
CA VAL A 108 19.09 -23.50 -10.67
C VAL A 108 19.69 -22.55 -11.72
N ASP A 109 20.99 -22.29 -11.60
CA ASP A 109 21.77 -21.38 -12.44
C ASP A 109 21.17 -19.97 -12.61
N PHE A 110 20.60 -19.41 -11.54
CA PHE A 110 20.05 -18.05 -11.53
C PHE A 110 21.14 -16.97 -11.57
N GLN A 111 21.33 -16.27 -12.69
CA GLN A 111 22.52 -15.43 -12.94
C GLN A 111 22.67 -14.21 -12.00
N LEU A 112 21.57 -13.69 -11.45
CA LEU A 112 21.56 -12.54 -10.54
C LEU A 112 21.79 -12.95 -9.08
N ARG A 113 22.70 -13.90 -8.83
CA ARG A 113 23.15 -14.34 -7.50
C ARG A 113 24.55 -13.79 -7.18
N PRO A 114 24.92 -13.62 -5.89
CA PRO A 114 24.10 -13.75 -4.67
C PRO A 114 23.13 -12.58 -4.45
N PHE A 115 22.34 -12.63 -3.38
CA PHE A 115 21.36 -11.61 -3.02
C PHE A 115 21.89 -10.17 -3.06
N ASN A 116 23.12 -9.93 -2.59
CA ASN A 116 23.71 -8.59 -2.65
C ASN A 116 23.89 -8.07 -4.08
N LYS A 117 24.17 -8.95 -5.04
CA LYS A 117 24.27 -8.61 -6.46
C LYS A 117 22.88 -8.33 -7.06
N PHE A 118 21.89 -9.14 -6.68
CA PHE A 118 20.49 -8.91 -7.03
C PHE A 118 20.01 -7.55 -6.55
N ARG A 119 20.20 -7.27 -5.25
CA ARG A 119 19.84 -6.02 -4.60
C ARG A 119 20.49 -4.83 -5.26
N LYS A 120 21.82 -4.85 -5.48
CA LYS A 120 22.53 -3.74 -6.13
C LYS A 120 22.02 -3.45 -7.53
N LYS A 121 21.69 -4.47 -8.32
CA LYS A 121 21.14 -4.26 -9.66
C LYS A 121 19.74 -3.66 -9.64
N ILE A 122 18.91 -4.07 -8.68
CA ILE A 122 17.60 -3.44 -8.44
C ILE A 122 17.79 -1.98 -8.01
N ASP A 123 18.67 -1.74 -7.03
CA ASP A 123 19.00 -0.40 -6.55
C ASP A 123 19.60 0.47 -7.67
N GLU A 124 20.43 -0.07 -8.56
CA GLU A 124 20.98 0.64 -9.73
C GLU A 124 19.92 0.93 -10.80
N GLU A 125 18.97 0.03 -11.04
CA GLU A 125 17.82 0.31 -11.90
C GLU A 125 16.95 1.41 -11.30
N ASP A 126 16.72 1.38 -9.99
CA ASP A 126 15.97 2.40 -9.26
C ASP A 126 16.75 3.73 -9.19
N LEU A 127 18.08 3.71 -9.06
CA LEU A 127 18.95 4.89 -9.07
C LEU A 127 19.10 5.48 -10.47
N LYS A 128 19.18 4.66 -11.52
CA LYS A 128 19.11 5.12 -12.91
C LYS A 128 17.77 5.78 -13.18
N LEU A 129 16.69 5.20 -12.68
CA LEU A 129 15.37 5.80 -12.72
C LEU A 129 15.35 7.16 -12.00
N ILE A 130 15.90 7.26 -10.79
CA ILE A 130 15.98 8.52 -10.04
C ILE A 130 16.85 9.57 -10.75
N ASN A 131 17.99 9.18 -11.32
CA ASN A 131 18.90 10.10 -12.01
C ASN A 131 18.34 10.55 -13.37
N GLU A 132 17.63 9.67 -14.08
CA GLU A 132 16.87 10.03 -15.29
C GLU A 132 15.71 10.99 -14.95
N LEU A 133 15.05 10.81 -13.80
CA LEU A 133 14.00 11.72 -13.31
C LEU A 133 14.56 13.09 -12.89
N ARG A 134 15.80 13.16 -12.40
CA ARG A 134 16.49 14.42 -12.06
C ARG A 134 16.96 15.20 -13.29
N ASN A 135 17.24 14.53 -14.41
CA ASN A 135 17.73 15.16 -15.63
C ASN A 135 16.64 15.71 -16.57
N ILE A 136 15.37 15.77 -16.13
CA ILE A 136 14.31 16.52 -16.81
C ILE A 136 14.33 17.95 -16.29
N ASN A 137 15.12 18.80 -16.95
CA ASN A 137 15.18 20.27 -16.89
C ASN A 137 14.28 20.96 -15.84
N VAL A 138 14.85 21.25 -14.67
CA VAL A 138 14.56 22.50 -13.95
C VAL A 138 15.77 23.41 -14.21
N PRO A 139 15.59 24.64 -14.75
CA PRO A 139 16.70 25.56 -14.90
C PRO A 139 17.31 25.84 -13.51
N GLU A 140 18.56 25.43 -13.36
CA GLU A 140 19.39 25.66 -12.20
C GLU A 140 19.59 27.18 -12.06
N LYS A 141 18.86 27.79 -11.13
CA LYS A 141 19.23 29.11 -10.63
C LYS A 141 20.37 28.86 -9.65
N GLU A 142 21.58 29.14 -10.09
CA GLU A 142 22.79 29.13 -9.26
C GLU A 142 22.52 29.88 -7.95
N VAL A 143 22.52 29.14 -6.84
CA VAL A 143 22.72 29.72 -5.52
C VAL A 143 24.12 29.30 -5.10
N ILE A 144 25.04 30.24 -5.26
CA ILE A 144 26.41 30.18 -4.77
C ILE A 144 26.36 29.97 -3.25
N ILE A 145 26.85 28.82 -2.79
CA ILE A 145 27.13 28.59 -1.37
C ILE A 145 28.63 28.81 -1.19
N ASN A 146 28.98 29.97 -0.63
CA ASN A 146 30.31 30.20 -0.11
C ASN A 146 30.49 29.41 1.18
N GLU A 147 31.52 28.58 1.22
CA GLU A 147 32.08 27.99 2.43
C GLU A 147 32.55 29.09 3.40
N SER A 148 32.02 29.08 4.61
CA SER A 148 32.83 29.34 5.80
C SER A 148 32.19 28.72 7.04
N LEU A 149 33.00 27.89 7.71
CA LEU A 149 32.78 27.34 9.04
C LEU A 149 32.81 28.48 10.07
N GLU A 150 31.97 28.43 11.10
CA GLU A 150 32.39 28.27 12.50
C GLU A 150 31.23 28.28 13.50
N LYS A 151 31.52 27.61 14.62
CA LYS A 151 30.68 27.31 15.78
C LYS A 151 30.34 28.58 16.61
N ASN A 152 29.15 28.64 17.22
CA ASN A 152 28.95 28.55 18.68
C ASN A 152 27.56 29.08 19.13
N GLU A 153 26.96 28.27 20.00
CA GLU A 153 26.10 28.50 21.18
C GLU A 153 25.22 29.75 21.38
N GLU A 154 23.96 29.41 21.75
CA GLU A 154 23.06 29.95 22.78
C GLU A 154 22.80 31.47 22.91
N GLU A 155 21.52 31.86 22.79
CA GLU A 155 20.73 32.28 23.96
C GLU A 155 19.22 32.39 23.69
N ILE A 156 18.49 32.27 24.80
CA ILE A 156 17.04 32.14 25.00
C ILE A 156 16.34 33.50 24.88
N PHE A 157 15.14 33.57 24.26
CA PHE A 157 14.10 34.49 24.72
C PHE A 157 12.68 34.03 24.37
N THR A 158 11.92 33.75 25.42
CA THR A 158 10.47 33.59 25.49
C THR A 158 9.74 34.89 25.17
N VAL A 159 8.53 34.84 24.61
CA VAL A 159 7.29 35.42 25.20
C VAL A 159 6.11 35.27 24.24
N SER A 160 5.00 34.89 24.87
CA SER A 160 3.60 34.79 24.48
C SER A 160 2.98 36.07 23.90
N ASN A 161 1.99 35.92 23.02
CA ASN A 161 1.01 36.98 22.73
C ASN A 161 -0.36 36.55 23.24
N GLU A 162 -0.88 37.29 24.22
CA GLU A 162 -2.27 37.28 24.68
C GLU A 162 -3.11 38.28 23.86
N ASP A 163 -4.34 37.83 23.57
CA ASP A 163 -5.64 38.50 23.68
C ASP A 163 -5.76 40.04 23.68
N PHE A 164 -6.70 40.53 22.87
CA PHE A 164 -7.33 41.84 23.03
C PHE A 164 -8.85 41.64 23.13
N VAL A 165 -9.39 41.91 24.33
CA VAL A 165 -10.81 42.00 24.66
C VAL A 165 -11.14 43.47 24.84
N ASP A 166 -12.14 43.97 24.10
CA ASP A 166 -12.77 45.25 24.42
C ASP A 166 -14.12 44.99 25.09
N THR A 167 -14.27 45.49 26.31
CA THR A 167 -15.57 45.81 26.92
C THR A 167 -15.35 46.92 27.92
N GLU A 168 -16.09 48.02 27.80
CA GLU A 168 -16.45 48.81 28.97
C GLU A 168 -17.86 49.39 28.83
N SER A 169 -18.54 49.37 29.97
CA SER A 169 -19.93 49.73 30.26
C SER A 169 -20.01 51.09 30.96
N GLU A 170 -21.23 51.67 31.02
CA GLU A 170 -21.87 52.40 32.15
C GLU A 170 -22.82 53.50 31.60
N THR A 171 -23.93 53.98 32.18
CA THR A 171 -24.95 53.57 33.18
C THR A 171 -26.21 54.48 32.98
N LEU A 172 -27.36 54.06 33.54
CA LEU A 172 -28.75 54.61 33.58
C LEU A 172 -28.93 56.13 33.95
N PRO A 173 -30.13 56.81 33.88
CA PRO A 173 -31.47 56.29 34.29
C PRO A 173 -32.81 56.81 33.64
N LYS A 174 -33.88 56.01 33.84
CA LYS A 174 -35.34 56.30 34.07
C LYS A 174 -36.17 57.22 33.12
N LYS A 175 -37.28 56.68 32.56
CA LYS A 175 -38.70 56.79 33.06
C LYS A 175 -39.77 56.62 31.94
N ILE A 176 -40.63 55.60 32.10
CA ILE A 176 -42.11 55.50 31.94
C ILE A 176 -42.82 56.53 31.02
N ILE A 177 -43.59 56.06 30.01
CA ILE A 177 -45.06 56.15 29.86
C ILE A 177 -45.53 55.58 28.49
N LEU A 178 -46.66 54.88 28.59
CA LEU A 178 -47.47 54.12 27.63
C LEU A 178 -48.30 55.02 26.69
N ASN A 179 -48.56 54.58 25.45
CA ASN A 179 -49.92 54.34 24.89
C ASN A 179 -49.92 54.19 23.35
N GLN A 180 -50.42 53.05 22.88
CA GLN A 180 -51.15 52.88 21.61
C GLN A 180 -52.65 53.01 21.89
N PRO A 181 -53.48 53.50 20.94
CA PRO A 181 -54.93 53.37 21.03
C PRO A 181 -55.48 52.16 20.24
N GLN A 182 -56.27 51.34 20.95
CA GLN A 182 -57.65 50.83 20.71
C GLN A 182 -58.12 50.54 19.24
N ALA A 183 -58.95 49.54 18.91
CA ALA A 183 -60.04 48.89 19.65
C ALA A 183 -60.51 47.55 19.01
N SER A 184 -61.02 46.68 19.89
CA SER A 184 -62.07 45.62 19.78
C SER A 184 -62.63 45.14 18.42
N LYS A 185 -62.81 43.81 18.30
CA LYS A 185 -64.10 43.09 18.45
C LYS A 185 -63.90 41.56 18.51
N GLN A 186 -64.78 40.90 19.25
CA GLN A 186 -64.76 39.49 19.67
C GLN A 186 -65.21 38.52 18.56
N THR A 187 -64.80 37.24 18.65
CA THR A 187 -65.75 36.10 18.68
C THR A 187 -65.07 34.77 19.09
N MET A 188 -65.70 34.18 20.12
CA MET A 188 -65.81 32.81 20.61
C MET A 188 -65.41 31.65 19.67
N PHE A 189 -64.56 30.72 20.17
CA PHE A 189 -64.64 29.28 19.89
C PHE A 189 -64.21 28.52 21.16
N ASP A 190 -65.17 27.86 21.79
CA ASP A 190 -64.97 26.96 22.92
C ASP A 190 -64.33 25.65 22.45
N ILE A 191 -63.23 25.26 23.08
CA ILE A 191 -62.76 23.86 23.08
C ILE A 191 -62.90 23.34 24.50
N ALA A 192 -63.73 22.32 24.63
CA ALA A 192 -64.17 21.71 25.89
C ALA A 192 -63.01 21.22 26.77
N ASP A 193 -63.01 21.64 28.04
CA ASP A 193 -62.22 21.09 29.12
C ASP A 193 -62.65 19.64 29.45
N LYS A 194 -61.69 18.71 29.55
CA LYS A 194 -61.87 17.37 30.16
C LYS A 194 -60.74 17.07 31.17
N PRO A 195 -60.97 16.16 32.13
CA PRO A 195 -60.59 16.35 33.53
C PRO A 195 -59.12 16.09 33.85
N LYS A 196 -58.60 16.88 34.79
CA LYS A 196 -57.26 16.79 35.40
C LYS A 196 -57.16 15.53 36.26
N SER A 197 -56.57 14.46 35.74
CA SER A 197 -55.93 13.45 36.59
C SER A 197 -54.42 13.65 36.49
N GLU A 198 -53.71 13.75 37.62
CA GLU A 198 -52.24 13.94 37.64
C GLU A 198 -51.52 12.85 36.83
N LYS A 199 -52.12 11.67 36.69
CA LYS A 199 -51.62 10.56 35.85
C LYS A 199 -51.63 10.87 34.35
N ILE A 200 -52.55 11.71 33.85
CA ILE A 200 -52.63 12.10 32.43
C ILE A 200 -51.42 12.95 32.03
N LYS A 201 -50.88 13.79 32.93
CA LYS A 201 -49.67 14.57 32.66
C LYS A 201 -48.47 13.64 32.40
N TYR A 202 -48.29 12.61 33.22
CA TYR A 202 -47.24 11.61 33.02
C TYR A 202 -47.45 10.77 31.76
N ILE A 203 -48.69 10.46 31.38
CA ILE A 203 -49.01 9.75 30.13
C ILE A 203 -48.66 10.61 28.90
N LEU A 204 -48.95 11.91 28.92
CA LEU A 204 -48.61 12.82 27.82
C LEU A 204 -47.09 13.00 27.68
N ILE A 205 -46.36 13.12 28.79
CA ILE A 205 -44.89 13.23 28.80
C ILE A 205 -44.25 11.94 28.28
N THR A 206 -44.73 10.77 28.75
CA THR A 206 -44.20 9.47 28.29
C THR A 206 -44.51 9.22 26.82
N ALA A 207 -45.72 9.54 26.36
CA ALA A 207 -46.06 9.46 24.93
C ALA A 207 -45.18 10.38 24.07
N GLY A 208 -44.91 11.61 24.54
CA GLY A 208 -44.01 12.54 23.88
C GLY A 208 -42.56 12.04 23.80
N LEU A 209 -42.04 11.45 24.88
CA LEU A 209 -40.70 10.83 24.89
C LEU A 209 -40.62 9.62 23.97
N VAL A 210 -41.63 8.74 23.98
CA VAL A 210 -41.68 7.59 23.08
C VAL A 210 -41.76 8.04 21.63
N LEU A 211 -42.56 9.06 21.32
CA LEU A 211 -42.64 9.65 19.98
C LEU A 211 -41.28 10.22 19.55
N LEU A 212 -40.58 10.95 20.43
CA LEU A 212 -39.26 11.49 20.15
C LEU A 212 -38.23 10.38 19.87
N ILE A 213 -38.23 9.30 20.66
CA ILE A 213 -37.35 8.15 20.46
C ILE A 213 -37.65 7.45 19.12
N ILE A 214 -38.93 7.30 18.76
CA ILE A 214 -39.34 6.72 17.47
C ILE A 214 -38.87 7.61 16.32
N ILE A 215 -39.03 8.93 16.42
CA ILE A 215 -38.56 9.88 15.39
C ILE A 215 -37.02 9.79 15.25
N LEU A 216 -36.28 9.72 16.36
CA LEU A 216 -34.82 9.54 16.32
C LEU A 216 -34.40 8.20 15.70
N PHE A 217 -35.11 7.12 16.01
CA PHE A 217 -34.85 5.80 15.45
C PHE A 217 -35.14 5.75 13.94
N LEU A 218 -36.23 6.37 13.48
CA LEU A 218 -36.59 6.45 12.06
C LEU A 218 -35.74 7.45 11.27
N ALA A 219 -35.14 8.45 11.94
CA ALA A 219 -34.29 9.46 11.30
C ALA A 219 -32.81 9.05 11.19
N LEU A 220 -32.41 7.90 11.75
CA LEU A 220 -31.06 7.37 11.55
C LEU A 220 -30.97 6.78 10.14
N PRO A 221 -30.20 7.40 9.22
CA PRO A 221 -30.01 6.82 7.89
C PRO A 221 -29.33 5.45 8.03
N GLU A 222 -29.80 4.46 7.27
CA GLU A 222 -29.06 3.21 7.13
C GLU A 222 -27.64 3.53 6.66
N LYS A 223 -26.64 2.94 7.32
CA LYS A 223 -25.26 3.11 6.91
C LYS A 223 -25.10 2.36 5.60
N GLU A 224 -25.03 3.08 4.50
CA GLU A 224 -24.62 2.51 3.24
C GLU A 224 -23.13 2.18 3.32
N CYS A 225 -22.77 0.95 2.96
CA CYS A 225 -21.39 0.52 2.85
C CYS A 225 -21.04 0.31 1.37
N MET A 226 -19.75 0.12 1.11
CA MET A 226 -19.26 -0.19 -0.22
C MET A 226 -18.07 -1.14 -0.15
N GLN A 227 -17.87 -1.89 -1.23
CA GLN A 227 -16.82 -2.89 -1.35
C GLN A 227 -16.16 -2.78 -2.72
N TRP A 228 -14.83 -2.88 -2.77
CA TRP A 228 -14.08 -2.87 -4.04
C TRP A 228 -14.36 -4.15 -4.83
N SER A 229 -14.74 -4.03 -6.09
CA SER A 229 -15.12 -5.12 -6.98
C SER A 229 -14.60 -4.84 -8.38
N ASN A 230 -13.75 -5.74 -8.89
CA ASN A 230 -13.09 -5.67 -10.20
C ASN A 230 -12.26 -4.40 -10.44
N ASP A 231 -12.92 -3.29 -10.75
CA ASP A 231 -12.33 -2.01 -11.13
C ASP A 231 -12.97 -0.78 -10.43
N HIS A 232 -13.95 -0.95 -9.54
CA HIS A 232 -14.60 0.15 -8.83
C HIS A 232 -15.19 -0.28 -7.47
N TYR A 233 -15.65 0.68 -6.66
CA TYR A 233 -16.42 0.39 -5.46
C TYR A 233 -17.91 0.22 -5.79
N GLU A 234 -18.52 -0.87 -5.32
CA GLU A 234 -19.94 -1.16 -5.43
C GLU A 234 -20.62 -0.92 -4.06
N LEU A 235 -21.84 -0.37 -4.07
CA LEU A 235 -22.63 -0.19 -2.84
C LEU A 235 -23.16 -1.55 -2.37
N VAL A 236 -22.99 -1.82 -1.07
CA VAL A 236 -23.41 -3.06 -0.42
C VAL A 236 -24.02 -2.77 0.94
N HIS A 237 -24.78 -3.72 1.49
CA HIS A 237 -25.14 -3.68 2.90
C HIS A 237 -23.90 -4.00 3.75
N CYS A 238 -23.74 -3.29 4.86
CA CYS A 238 -22.54 -3.44 5.70
C CYS A 238 -22.33 -4.87 6.24
N ASP A 239 -23.41 -5.63 6.39
CA ASP A 239 -23.41 -7.00 6.92
C ASP A 239 -23.42 -8.07 5.82
N GLU A 240 -23.55 -7.67 4.55
CA GLU A 240 -23.66 -8.58 3.40
C GLU A 240 -22.60 -8.26 2.35
N PRO A 241 -21.36 -8.78 2.52
CA PRO A 241 -20.33 -8.63 1.50
C PRO A 241 -20.69 -9.41 0.24
N ILE A 242 -20.15 -8.97 -0.90
CA ILE A 242 -20.28 -9.68 -2.18
C ILE A 242 -19.66 -11.08 -2.02
N ALA A 243 -20.45 -12.12 -2.29
CA ALA A 243 -20.02 -13.50 -2.12
C ALA A 243 -18.75 -13.81 -2.93
N GLY A 244 -17.71 -14.30 -2.25
CA GLY A 244 -16.42 -14.62 -2.86
C GLY A 244 -15.48 -13.43 -3.05
N ASN A 245 -15.91 -12.20 -2.74
CA ASN A 245 -15.05 -11.02 -2.73
C ASN A 245 -14.38 -10.86 -1.36
N LEU A 246 -13.04 -10.83 -1.34
CA LEU A 246 -12.23 -10.74 -0.13
C LEU A 246 -11.84 -9.31 0.26
N ASN A 247 -12.25 -8.30 -0.51
CA ASN A 247 -11.95 -6.91 -0.20
C ASN A 247 -12.77 -6.42 0.99
N ASP A 248 -12.23 -5.44 1.72
CA ASP A 248 -12.89 -4.90 2.91
C ASP A 248 -14.21 -4.18 2.55
N VAL A 249 -15.21 -4.37 3.41
CA VAL A 249 -16.45 -3.58 3.40
C VAL A 249 -16.20 -2.32 4.23
N ILE A 250 -16.29 -1.16 3.60
CA ILE A 250 -16.03 0.14 4.23
C ILE A 250 -17.29 1.02 4.21
N PRO A 251 -17.43 1.97 5.15
CA PRO A 251 -18.50 2.96 5.10
C PRO A 251 -18.47 3.71 3.76
N LYS A 252 -19.64 4.05 3.22
CA LYS A 252 -19.77 4.82 1.98
C LYS A 252 -18.96 6.12 2.05
N ASP A 253 -18.09 6.30 1.07
CA ASP A 253 -17.38 7.56 0.78
C ASP A 253 -17.62 7.93 -0.68
N GLU A 254 -18.28 9.07 -0.90
CA GLU A 254 -18.67 9.56 -2.22
C GLU A 254 -17.49 9.81 -3.15
N ASN A 255 -16.30 10.13 -2.60
CA ASN A 255 -15.10 10.34 -3.39
C ASN A 255 -14.56 9.03 -3.96
N LEU A 256 -14.67 7.94 -3.18
CA LEU A 256 -14.24 6.60 -3.58
C LEU A 256 -15.25 5.92 -4.51
N LEU A 257 -16.54 6.28 -4.49
CA LEU A 257 -17.50 5.77 -5.48
C LEU A 257 -17.14 6.14 -6.93
N LYS A 258 -16.40 7.23 -7.12
CA LYS A 258 -15.88 7.65 -8.43
C LYS A 258 -14.47 7.12 -8.71
N PHE A 259 -13.84 6.48 -7.73
CA PHE A 259 -12.51 5.92 -7.84
C PHE A 259 -12.56 4.63 -8.66
N ARG A 260 -11.78 4.59 -9.74
CA ARG A 260 -11.76 3.48 -10.70
C ARG A 260 -10.35 3.08 -11.04
N LYS A 261 -10.15 1.77 -11.19
CA LYS A 261 -9.03 1.19 -11.92
C LYS A 261 -9.32 1.36 -13.41
N ILE A 262 -8.36 1.85 -14.15
CA ILE A 262 -8.52 2.16 -15.57
C ILE A 262 -7.47 1.45 -16.40
N ILE A 263 -7.79 1.24 -17.66
CA ILE A 263 -6.84 0.77 -18.66
C ILE A 263 -6.27 2.01 -19.35
N VAL A 264 -4.95 2.10 -19.39
CA VAL A 264 -4.22 3.18 -20.06
C VAL A 264 -3.58 2.61 -21.33
N CYS A 265 -3.72 3.33 -22.43
CA CYS A 265 -3.20 2.96 -23.75
C CYS A 265 -2.41 4.12 -24.39
N ASP A 266 -1.96 3.93 -25.63
CA ASP A 266 -1.24 4.91 -26.45
C ASP A 266 -1.95 6.25 -26.67
N THR A 267 -3.29 6.28 -26.69
CA THR A 267 -4.09 7.50 -26.89
C THR A 267 -4.65 8.12 -25.61
N THR A 268 -4.41 7.51 -24.45
CA THR A 268 -4.97 8.01 -23.19
C THR A 268 -4.27 9.29 -22.74
N ASN A 269 -5.02 10.38 -22.55
CA ASN A 269 -4.45 11.60 -21.99
C ASN A 269 -4.17 11.41 -20.50
N CYS A 270 -2.88 11.44 -20.13
CA CYS A 270 -2.43 11.16 -18.76
C CYS A 270 -1.99 12.41 -17.99
N PHE A 271 -1.87 13.54 -18.68
CA PHE A 271 -1.36 14.79 -18.12
C PHE A 271 -2.27 15.97 -18.48
N LYS A 272 -2.33 16.96 -17.60
CA LYS A 272 -2.84 18.29 -17.91
C LYS A 272 -1.86 19.03 -18.84
N PRO A 273 -2.29 20.15 -19.48
CA PRO A 273 -1.41 20.99 -20.29
C PRO A 273 -0.20 21.57 -19.55
N ASP A 274 -0.29 21.72 -18.22
CA ASP A 274 0.79 22.21 -17.34
C ASP A 274 1.79 21.11 -16.95
N GLY A 275 1.57 19.86 -17.37
CA GLY A 275 2.42 18.71 -17.08
C GLY A 275 2.06 17.93 -15.83
N GLU A 276 1.05 18.35 -15.06
CA GLU A 276 0.58 17.59 -13.89
C GLU A 276 -0.12 16.29 -14.30
N ALA A 277 0.19 15.19 -13.60
CA ALA A 277 -0.46 13.91 -13.83
C ALA A 277 -1.92 13.93 -13.37
N ILE A 278 -2.82 13.44 -14.24
CA ILE A 278 -4.23 13.19 -13.90
C ILE A 278 -4.53 11.71 -13.69
N ILE A 279 -3.60 10.84 -14.09
CA ILE A 279 -3.66 9.41 -13.84
C ILE A 279 -2.65 9.02 -12.77
N TRP A 280 -3.06 8.07 -11.94
CA TRP A 280 -2.28 7.56 -10.82
C TRP A 280 -1.99 6.09 -11.06
N TYR A 281 -0.92 5.57 -10.47
CA TYR A 281 -0.55 4.18 -10.63
C TYR A 281 -0.06 3.55 -9.33
N SER A 282 -0.19 2.24 -9.25
CA SER A 282 0.55 1.39 -8.32
C SER A 282 1.37 0.38 -9.10
N LYS A 283 2.53 0.00 -8.55
CA LYS A 283 3.39 -1.02 -9.12
C LYS A 283 3.66 -2.06 -8.05
N LYS A 284 3.32 -3.32 -8.34
CA LYS A 284 3.63 -4.47 -7.49
C LYS A 284 4.04 -5.64 -8.37
N ASP A 285 5.18 -6.28 -8.06
CA ASP A 285 5.67 -7.47 -8.77
C ASP A 285 5.71 -7.29 -10.32
N ASN A 286 6.15 -6.11 -10.80
CA ASN A 286 6.18 -5.69 -12.22
C ASN A 286 4.82 -5.58 -12.94
N ILE A 287 3.73 -5.70 -12.21
CA ILE A 287 2.38 -5.37 -12.68
C ILE A 287 2.11 -3.91 -12.31
N VAL A 288 1.71 -3.13 -13.30
CA VAL A 288 1.32 -1.73 -13.12
C VAL A 288 -0.17 -1.63 -13.34
N GLU A 289 -0.84 -1.05 -12.34
CA GLU A 289 -2.27 -0.79 -12.38
C GLU A 289 -2.48 0.72 -12.32
N PHE A 290 -3.40 1.21 -13.15
CA PHE A 290 -3.67 2.63 -13.28
C PHE A 290 -5.03 2.97 -12.67
N PHE A 291 -5.15 4.18 -12.16
CA PHE A 291 -6.31 4.67 -11.45
C PHE A 291 -6.62 6.10 -11.88
N ASN A 292 -7.90 6.46 -11.88
CA ASN A 292 -8.38 7.77 -12.30
C ASN A 292 -8.22 8.87 -11.23
N ASN A 293 -7.78 8.52 -10.02
CA ASN A 293 -7.63 9.46 -8.93
C ASN A 293 -6.53 9.00 -7.95
N HIS A 294 -6.14 9.92 -7.08
CA HIS A 294 -5.20 9.68 -6.00
C HIS A 294 -5.78 8.87 -4.85
N GLY A 295 -4.92 8.39 -3.96
CA GLY A 295 -5.32 7.69 -2.75
C GLY A 295 -4.49 6.44 -2.51
N ARG A 296 -5.15 5.39 -2.04
CA ARG A 296 -4.54 4.09 -1.76
C ARG A 296 -5.16 3.02 -2.63
N HIS A 297 -4.34 2.04 -3.00
CA HIS A 297 -4.79 0.88 -3.73
C HIS A 297 -5.82 0.09 -2.91
N PRO A 298 -7.00 -0.25 -3.45
CA PRO A 298 -8.08 -0.89 -2.68
C PRO A 298 -7.71 -2.26 -2.08
N GLU A 299 -6.93 -3.07 -2.81
CA GLU A 299 -6.60 -4.44 -2.37
C GLU A 299 -5.34 -4.56 -1.49
N ASN A 300 -4.39 -3.64 -1.61
CA ASN A 300 -3.09 -3.76 -0.95
C ASN A 300 -2.69 -2.52 -0.12
N HIS A 301 -3.55 -1.50 -0.09
CA HIS A 301 -3.44 -0.25 0.65
C HIS A 301 -2.15 0.55 0.41
N SER A 302 -1.37 0.23 -0.63
CA SER A 302 -0.20 1.01 -1.03
C SER A 302 -0.63 2.39 -1.53
N SER A 303 0.15 3.41 -1.22
CA SER A 303 -0.09 4.75 -1.75
C SER A 303 0.08 4.77 -3.26
N LEU A 304 -0.91 5.33 -3.96
CA LEU A 304 -0.81 5.55 -5.39
C LEU A 304 0.16 6.70 -5.68
N LYS A 305 0.87 6.60 -6.81
CA LYS A 305 1.80 7.62 -7.27
C LYS A 305 1.26 8.27 -8.55
N PRO A 306 1.49 9.57 -8.77
CA PRO A 306 1.18 10.21 -10.05
C PRO A 306 1.95 9.53 -11.18
N VAL A 307 1.28 9.28 -12.30
CA VAL A 307 1.93 8.65 -13.47
C VAL A 307 3.00 9.57 -14.06
N THR A 308 4.04 8.96 -14.63
CA THR A 308 5.11 9.68 -15.32
C THR A 308 5.26 9.17 -16.74
N ASN A 309 5.85 9.99 -17.63
CA ASN A 309 6.14 9.58 -19.00
C ASN A 309 6.97 8.29 -19.05
N HIS A 310 7.85 8.05 -18.07
CA HIS A 310 8.62 6.81 -17.96
C HIS A 310 7.71 5.59 -17.73
N ILE A 311 6.75 5.69 -16.82
CA ILE A 311 5.83 4.58 -16.52
C ILE A 311 4.99 4.24 -17.74
N LEU A 312 4.48 5.25 -18.45
CA LEU A 312 3.75 5.05 -19.72
C LEU A 312 4.66 4.42 -20.78
N GLY A 313 5.88 4.95 -20.95
CA GLY A 313 6.86 4.42 -21.89
C GLY A 313 7.19 2.96 -21.67
N ARG A 314 7.42 2.54 -20.42
CA ARG A 314 7.83 1.17 -20.10
C ARG A 314 6.67 0.17 -20.07
N TYR A 315 5.51 0.57 -19.54
CA TYR A 315 4.42 -0.36 -19.24
C TYR A 315 3.22 -0.24 -20.17
N VAL A 316 3.07 0.85 -20.91
CA VAL A 316 2.00 1.05 -21.89
C VAL A 316 2.57 0.96 -23.31
N TYR A 317 3.45 1.90 -23.68
CA TYR A 317 3.97 2.00 -25.04
C TYR A 317 4.95 0.87 -25.38
N GLY A 318 5.87 0.54 -24.47
CA GLY A 318 6.84 -0.54 -24.64
C GLY A 318 6.23 -1.94 -24.70
N LYS A 319 5.00 -2.11 -24.19
CA LYS A 319 4.22 -3.34 -24.31
C LYS A 319 3.25 -3.33 -25.51
N GLY A 320 3.18 -2.25 -26.27
CA GLY A 320 2.29 -2.12 -27.41
C GLY A 320 0.80 -2.14 -27.04
N ILE A 321 0.43 -1.65 -25.85
CA ILE A 321 -0.97 -1.59 -25.42
C ILE A 321 -1.69 -0.51 -26.23
N LYS A 322 -2.54 -0.93 -27.16
CA LYS A 322 -3.36 -0.04 -27.99
C LYS A 322 -4.79 0.02 -27.48
N CYS A 323 -5.38 1.22 -27.53
CA CYS A 323 -6.82 1.32 -27.35
C CYS A 323 -7.53 0.60 -28.51
N LYS A 324 -8.61 -0.12 -28.20
CA LYS A 324 -9.52 -0.59 -29.24
C LYS A 324 -10.26 0.64 -29.78
N GLU A 325 -10.16 0.84 -31.10
CA GLU A 325 -10.98 1.81 -31.83
C GLU A 325 -12.47 1.46 -31.78
#